data_AF-A0A930Z4K2-F1
#
_entry.id   AF-A0A930Z4K2-F1
#
_cell.length_a   1.000
_cell.length_b   1.000
_cell.length_c   1.000
_cell.angle_alpha   90.00
_cell.angle_beta   90.00
_cell.angle_gamma   90.00
#
_symmetry.space_group_name_H-M   'P 1'
#
loop_
_entity.id
_entity.type
_entity.pdbx_description
1 polymer ?
#
loop_
_entity_poly.entity_id
_entity_poly.type
_entity_poly.pdbx_seq_one_letter_code
_entity_poly.pdbx_strand_id
1 'polypeptide(L)'
;MPRSLSSEPTSPRRWADRLVGALDAGVCVDIATDPRGATEEHLGLRVVEQGTLGERGNGGWCDGLSILDEGVIFFAPTVNSKRANFTLCHEVAHYLVEEHTDSV
;
A
#
# COMPACT_ATOMS: atom_id res chain seq x y z
N MET A 1 -12.15 37.85 -12.32
CA MET A 1 -12.47 37.09 -11.09
C MET A 1 -11.65 35.80 -11.12
N PRO A 2 -10.63 35.59 -10.28
CA PRO A 2 -9.97 34.29 -10.22
C PRO A 2 -10.83 33.31 -9.41
N ARG A 3 -11.02 32.11 -9.96
CA ARG A 3 -11.76 31.01 -9.36
C ARG A 3 -10.95 30.50 -8.17
N SER A 4 -11.53 30.56 -6.97
CA SER A 4 -10.94 29.97 -5.77
C SER A 4 -10.87 28.45 -5.97
N LEU A 5 -9.64 27.93 -6.06
CA LEU A 5 -9.38 26.50 -5.90
C LEU A 5 -9.36 26.23 -4.40
N SER A 6 -10.53 25.92 -3.83
CA SER A 6 -10.60 25.35 -2.49
C SER A 6 -10.07 23.92 -2.57
N SER A 7 -8.78 23.73 -2.27
CA SER A 7 -8.23 22.41 -1.95
C SER A 7 -8.77 22.01 -0.58
N GLU A 8 -9.98 21.42 -0.56
CA GLU A 8 -10.51 20.74 0.62
C GLU A 8 -9.45 19.74 1.12
N PRO A 9 -9.06 19.78 2.41
CA PRO A 9 -8.13 18.80 2.94
C PRO A 9 -8.79 17.43 2.80
N THR A 10 -8.25 16.58 1.93
CA THR A 10 -8.75 15.22 1.76
C THR A 10 -8.53 14.46 3.05
N SER A 11 -9.60 14.27 3.83
CA SER A 11 -9.57 13.42 5.01
C SER A 11 -8.90 12.08 4.67
N PRO A 12 -7.99 11.54 5.51
CA PRO A 12 -7.37 10.23 5.29
C PRO A 12 -8.40 9.12 5.01
N ARG A 13 -9.60 9.22 5.59
CA ARG A 13 -10.72 8.30 5.31
C ARG A 13 -11.15 8.34 3.85
N ARG A 14 -11.12 9.51 3.20
CA ARG A 14 -11.50 9.66 1.78
C ARG A 14 -10.54 8.93 0.85
N TRP A 15 -9.25 8.87 1.18
CA TRP A 15 -8.28 8.09 0.41
C TRP A 15 -8.45 6.59 0.66
N ALA A 16 -8.59 6.17 1.92
CA ALA A 16 -8.88 4.77 2.23
C ALA A 16 -10.15 4.27 1.54
N ASP A 17 -11.24 5.03 1.58
CA ASP A 17 -12.51 4.69 0.92
C ASP A 17 -12.38 4.62 -0.61
N ARG A 18 -11.58 5.50 -1.21
CA ARG A 18 -11.29 5.47 -2.66
C ARG A 18 -10.49 4.24 -3.05
N LEU A 19 -9.45 3.91 -2.29
CA LEU A 19 -8.59 2.76 -2.58
C LEU A 19 -9.36 1.44 -2.42
N VAL A 20 -10.16 1.31 -1.35
CA VAL A 20 -11.04 0.15 -1.16
C VAL A 20 -12.10 0.09 -2.26
N GLY A 21 -12.67 1.24 -2.66
CA GLY A 21 -13.65 1.30 -3.74
C GLY A 21 -13.09 1.01 -5.14
N ALA A 22 -11.77 1.03 -5.31
CA ALA A 22 -11.11 0.67 -6.57
C ALA A 22 -10.91 -0.85 -6.72
N LEU A 23 -11.05 -1.61 -5.63
CA LEU A 23 -10.90 -3.05 -5.62
C LEU A 23 -12.26 -3.75 -5.62
N ASP A 24 -12.33 -4.91 -6.26
CA ASP A 24 -13.48 -5.81 -6.09
C ASP A 24 -13.59 -6.26 -4.63
N ALA A 25 -14.83 -6.46 -4.17
CA ALA A 25 -15.10 -6.87 -2.79
C ALA A 25 -14.43 -8.20 -2.42
N GLY A 26 -14.30 -9.12 -3.38
CA GLY A 26 -13.55 -10.38 -3.20
C GLY A 26 -12.07 -10.14 -2.92
N VAL A 27 -11.44 -9.26 -3.71
CA VAL A 27 -10.03 -8.87 -3.54
C VAL A 27 -9.79 -8.23 -2.17
N CYS A 28 -10.74 -7.42 -1.69
CA CYS A 28 -10.65 -6.83 -0.34
C CYS A 28 -10.66 -7.89 0.77
N VAL A 29 -11.50 -8.93 0.63
CA VAL A 29 -11.55 -10.06 1.59
C VAL A 29 -10.27 -10.87 1.55
N ASP A 30 -9.74 -11.12 0.36
CA ASP A 30 -8.51 -11.87 0.17
C ASP A 30 -7.31 -11.11 0.77
N ILE A 31 -7.17 -9.80 0.50
CA ILE A 31 -6.13 -8.96 1.10
C ILE A 31 -6.24 -8.93 2.63
N ALA A 32 -7.45 -8.89 3.19
CA ALA A 32 -7.65 -8.90 4.64
C ALA A 32 -7.22 -10.23 5.30
N THR A 33 -7.23 -11.32 4.54
CA THR A 33 -6.97 -12.68 5.05
C THR A 33 -5.53 -13.13 4.77
N ASP A 34 -5.06 -12.89 3.55
CA ASP A 34 -3.72 -13.17 3.06
C ASP A 34 -3.23 -12.02 2.17
N PRO A 35 -2.72 -10.93 2.75
CA PRO A 35 -2.28 -9.76 1.98
C PRO A 35 -1.12 -10.09 1.04
N ARG A 36 -0.31 -11.12 1.33
CA ARG A 36 0.76 -11.53 0.43
C ARG A 36 0.20 -12.21 -0.80
N GLY A 37 -0.53 -13.31 -0.61
CA GLY A 37 -1.09 -14.09 -1.72
C GLY A 37 -2.01 -13.25 -2.60
N ALA A 38 -2.89 -12.47 -1.98
CA ALA A 38 -3.82 -11.60 -2.71
C ALA A 38 -3.11 -10.52 -3.53
N THR A 39 -1.98 -9.98 -3.04
CA THR A 39 -1.18 -9.01 -3.79
C THR A 39 -0.53 -9.64 -5.02
N GLU A 40 0.00 -10.86 -4.88
CA GLU A 40 0.62 -11.58 -5.99
C GLU A 40 -0.43 -12.02 -7.03
N GLU A 41 -1.59 -12.51 -6.58
CA GLU A 41 -2.65 -13.05 -7.43
C GLU A 41 -3.46 -11.96 -8.15
N HIS A 42 -3.90 -10.94 -7.42
CA HIS A 42 -4.87 -9.96 -7.95
C HIS A 42 -4.21 -8.72 -8.51
N LEU A 43 -3.04 -8.33 -8.00
CA LEU A 43 -2.34 -7.10 -8.40
C LEU A 43 -1.11 -7.38 -9.28
N GLY A 44 -0.72 -8.65 -9.44
CA GLY A 44 0.44 -9.04 -10.25
C GLY A 44 1.78 -8.55 -9.70
N LEU A 45 1.82 -8.09 -8.44
CA LEU A 45 3.02 -7.59 -7.78
C LEU A 45 3.77 -8.74 -7.13
N ARG A 46 5.10 -8.75 -7.23
CA ARG A 46 5.93 -9.75 -6.57
C ARG A 46 6.22 -9.34 -5.12
N VAL A 47 5.98 -10.23 -4.15
CA VAL A 47 6.24 -9.95 -2.73
C VAL A 47 7.48 -10.69 -2.24
N VAL A 48 8.47 -9.95 -1.74
CA VAL A 48 9.78 -10.46 -1.34
C VAL A 48 10.04 -10.19 0.15
N GLU A 49 10.37 -11.25 0.88
CA GLU A 49 10.83 -11.13 2.27
C GLU A 49 12.25 -10.59 2.32
N GLN A 50 12.48 -9.55 3.11
CA GLN A 50 13.80 -8.99 3.35
C GLN A 50 13.97 -8.65 4.83
N GLY A 51 14.87 -9.37 5.51
CA GLY A 51 15.00 -9.32 6.97
C GLY A 51 15.37 -7.96 7.56
N THR A 52 16.03 -7.10 6.80
CA THR A 52 16.32 -5.72 7.22
C THR A 52 16.30 -4.80 6.02
N LEU A 53 15.29 -3.93 5.97
CA LEU A 53 15.30 -2.75 5.12
C LEU A 53 15.80 -1.62 6.03
N GLY A 54 16.79 -0.85 5.59
CA GLY A 54 17.62 0.02 6.45
C GLY A 54 16.89 1.07 7.31
N GLU A 55 17.67 1.84 8.08
CA GLU A 55 17.17 2.88 8.98
C GLU A 55 16.77 4.15 8.20
N ARG A 56 15.57 4.68 8.43
CA ARG A 56 15.13 5.99 7.90
C ARG A 56 15.71 7.08 8.79
N GLY A 57 16.11 8.21 8.20
CA GLY A 57 16.85 9.31 8.88
C GLY A 57 16.23 9.94 10.14
N ASN A 58 15.00 9.56 10.52
CA ASN A 58 14.36 9.93 11.79
C ASN A 58 14.24 8.76 12.80
N GLY A 59 15.03 7.69 12.66
CA GLY A 59 15.15 6.60 13.65
C GLY A 59 14.13 5.48 13.56
N GLY A 60 13.42 5.36 12.42
CA GLY A 60 12.49 4.26 12.15
C GLY A 60 13.12 3.20 11.25
N TRP A 61 12.97 1.93 11.57
CA TRP A 61 13.30 0.84 10.64
C TRP A 61 12.29 0.83 9.50
N CYS A 62 12.78 0.62 8.28
CA CYS A 62 11.90 0.40 7.16
C CYS A 62 11.29 -1.00 7.30
N ASP A 63 9.99 -1.10 7.58
CA ASP A 63 9.31 -2.40 7.65
C ASP A 63 8.87 -2.89 6.25
N GLY A 64 8.74 -1.99 5.27
CA GLY A 64 8.36 -2.29 3.88
C GLY A 64 8.84 -1.22 2.89
N LEU A 65 9.00 -1.65 1.62
CA LEU A 65 9.42 -0.82 0.50
C LEU A 65 8.79 -1.34 -0.80
N SER A 66 8.11 -0.48 -1.54
CA SER A 66 7.66 -0.76 -2.90
C SER A 66 8.61 -0.17 -3.95
N ILE A 67 9.02 -0.97 -4.93
CA ILE A 67 9.66 -0.51 -6.17
C ILE A 67 8.63 -0.69 -7.29
N LEU A 68 7.77 0.33 -7.46
CA LEU A 68 6.56 0.23 -8.29
C LEU A 68 6.90 0.00 -9.78
N ASP A 69 7.94 0.64 -10.29
CA ASP A 69 8.43 0.44 -11.68
C ASP A 69 8.84 -1.01 -11.97
N GLU A 70 9.23 -1.76 -10.93
CA GLU A 70 9.62 -3.16 -11.04
C GLU A 70 8.49 -4.12 -10.62
N GLY A 71 7.36 -3.59 -10.14
CA GLY A 71 6.26 -4.38 -9.60
C GLY A 71 6.64 -5.22 -8.38
N VAL A 72 7.57 -4.74 -7.54
CA VAL A 72 8.08 -5.50 -6.39
C VAL A 72 7.78 -4.80 -5.07
N ILE A 73 7.28 -5.56 -4.10
CA ILE A 73 7.12 -5.15 -2.70
C ILE A 73 8.08 -5.96 -1.83
N PHE A 74 8.91 -5.26 -1.06
CA PHE A 74 9.74 -5.84 -0.02
C PHE A 74 9.09 -5.61 1.35
N PHE A 75 9.17 -6.61 2.23
CA PHE A 75 8.75 -6.45 3.62
C PHE A 75 9.64 -7.22 4.58
N ALA A 76 9.77 -6.71 5.80
CA ALA A 76 10.42 -7.39 6.89
C ALA A 76 9.44 -8.39 7.55
N PRO A 77 9.69 -9.71 7.49
CA PRO A 77 8.81 -10.68 8.12
C PRO A 77 8.86 -10.53 9.65
N THR A 78 7.70 -10.68 10.29
CA THR A 78 7.58 -10.63 11.75
C THR A 78 6.96 -11.90 12.28
N VAL A 79 7.67 -12.59 13.18
CA VAL A 79 7.15 -13.78 13.86
C VAL A 79 6.20 -13.36 14.98
N ASN A 80 5.04 -14.01 15.08
CA ASN A 80 4.02 -13.79 16.13
C ASN A 80 3.46 -12.35 16.20
N SER A 81 3.50 -11.59 15.11
CA SER A 81 2.96 -10.23 15.02
C SER A 81 2.21 -10.02 13.71
N LYS A 82 1.18 -9.16 13.75
CA LYS A 82 0.45 -8.71 12.56
C LYS A 82 1.15 -7.57 11.82
N ARG A 83 2.36 -7.17 12.25
CA ARG A 83 3.10 -6.04 11.67
C ARG A 83 3.40 -6.26 10.18
N ALA A 84 3.83 -7.47 9.79
CA ALA A 84 4.04 -7.81 8.38
C ALA A 84 2.77 -7.61 7.52
N ASN A 85 1.60 -8.04 8.01
CA ASN A 85 0.34 -7.85 7.29
C ASN A 85 0.00 -6.36 7.14
N PHE A 86 0.19 -5.57 8.21
CA PHE A 86 -0.01 -4.12 8.15
C PHE A 86 0.92 -3.47 7.14
N THR A 87 2.21 -3.84 7.14
CA THR A 87 3.18 -3.35 6.16
C THR A 87 2.74 -3.67 4.74
N LEU A 88 2.35 -4.92 4.46
CA LEU A 88 1.91 -5.30 3.11
C LEU A 88 0.69 -4.50 2.68
N CYS A 89 -0.33 -4.34 3.54
CA CYS A 89 -1.48 -3.49 3.23
C CYS A 89 -1.10 -2.02 3.01
N HIS A 90 -0.10 -1.51 3.74
CA HIS A 90 0.42 -0.15 3.57
C HIS A 90 1.10 0.03 2.21
N GLU A 91 1.93 -0.91 1.80
CA GLU A 91 2.59 -0.91 0.48
C GLU A 91 1.59 -1.08 -0.67
N VAL A 92 0.58 -1.95 -0.53
CA VAL A 92 -0.54 -2.06 -1.49
C VAL A 92 -1.28 -0.73 -1.62
N ALA A 93 -1.54 -0.03 -0.52
CA ALA A 93 -2.17 1.28 -0.59
C ALA A 93 -1.31 2.30 -1.35
N HIS A 94 0.02 2.24 -1.24
CA HIS A 94 0.92 3.07 -2.04
C HIS A 94 0.79 2.77 -3.54
N TYR A 95 0.82 1.50 -3.92
CA TYR A 95 0.62 1.08 -5.31
C TYR A 95 -0.73 1.57 -5.87
N LEU A 96 -1.83 1.35 -5.14
CA LEU A 96 -3.15 1.76 -5.58
C LEU A 96 -3.28 3.28 -5.72
N VAL A 97 -2.60 4.07 -4.88
CA VAL A 97 -2.57 5.53 -5.06
C VAL A 97 -1.87 5.89 -6.36
N GLU A 98 -0.73 5.28 -6.67
CA GLU A 98 0.03 5.59 -7.88
C GLU A 98 -0.76 5.25 -9.14
N GLU A 99 -1.29 4.03 -9.25
CA GLU A 99 -2.08 3.57 -10.41
C GLU A 99 -3.34 4.40 -10.66
N HIS A 100 -3.92 4.97 -9.61
CA HIS A 100 -5.15 5.78 -9.70
C HIS A 100 -4.92 7.29 -9.69
N THR A 101 -3.67 7.77 -9.69
CA THR A 101 -3.35 9.21 -9.73
C THR A 101 -3.32 9.79 -11.15
N ASP A 102 -3.29 8.96 -12.21
CA ASP A 102 -3.29 9.40 -13.62
C ASP A 102 -4.67 9.74 -14.22
N SER A 103 -5.58 10.30 -13.41
CA SER A 103 -6.87 10.81 -13.93
C SER A 103 -7.34 12.04 -13.17
N VAL A 104 -6.67 13.18 -13.40
CA VAL A 104 -7.17 14.51 -13.02
C VAL A 104 -7.02 15.50 -14.16
#